data_AF-A0A3M1WI76-F1
#
_entry.id   AF-A0A3M1WI76-F1
#
_cell.length_a   1.000
_cell.length_b   1.000
_cell.length_c   1.000
_cell.angle_alpha   90.00
_cell.angle_beta   90.00
_cell.angle_gamma   90.00
#
_symmetry.space_group_name_H-M   'P 1'
#
loop_
_entity.id
_entity.type
_entity.pdbx_description
1 polymer ?
#
loop_
_entity_poly.entity_id
_entity_poly.type
_entity_poly.pdbx_seq_one_letter_code
_entity_poly.pdbx_strand_id
1 'polypeptide(L)'
;MGQQMYTLLACLMIGSPSSLQLGYEHISLFVRVGEHFGTVYTSPPAGGADFVIFQGEPIKVELEIFNEGSKEAVVVTGGIAPKDAFHMVVVEAPMPKVKTRLSLEVSPSVKLRLTNAEMSTHWSEQIVLPPQSGLKFKAMVVSDSERLPTGIYKLKFRSLLKSASGKDIPANNDTFTFEIRAVETFEDRLEVLIREATWLFVREKYQEAEKKINELLLLYPNSAASYGMKGFIARVRGRKEEAVKAYKKALDLLRSKNDTIYLSHASSVEVEHVIGTLLATLRSLQKSK
;
A
#
# COMPACT_ATOMS: atom_id res chain seq x y z
N MET A 1 24.03 35.39 42.97
CA MET A 1 23.70 33.94 43.15
C MET A 1 22.87 33.80 44.41
N GLY A 2 21.72 33.12 44.35
CA GLY A 2 20.77 32.88 45.46
C GLY A 2 19.57 33.82 45.45
N GLN A 3 18.52 33.59 44.65
CA GLN A 3 17.26 32.88 44.98
C GLN A 3 16.56 33.43 46.24
N GLN A 4 15.53 34.27 46.06
CA GLN A 4 14.09 33.97 45.86
C GLN A 4 13.32 34.00 47.19
N MET A 5 12.35 34.90 47.23
CA MET A 5 11.54 35.25 48.39
C MET A 5 10.05 35.12 48.01
N TYR A 6 9.38 34.22 48.74
CA TYR A 6 7.98 34.18 49.17
C TYR A 6 6.77 34.06 48.19
N THR A 7 6.13 32.88 48.29
CA THR A 7 4.75 32.61 48.78
C THR A 7 3.51 32.72 47.87
N LEU A 8 2.69 31.66 48.02
CA LEU A 8 1.32 31.31 47.58
C LEU A 8 0.35 32.43 47.17
N LEU A 9 -0.52 32.10 46.20
CA LEU A 9 -1.98 32.18 46.42
C LEU A 9 -2.74 31.18 45.53
N ALA A 10 -3.61 30.39 46.14
CA ALA A 10 -4.63 29.57 45.48
C ALA A 10 -5.86 30.44 45.17
N CYS A 11 -6.45 30.29 43.98
CA CYS A 11 -7.82 30.71 43.70
C CYS A 11 -8.53 29.62 42.89
N LEU A 12 -9.56 29.03 43.50
CA LEU A 12 -10.65 28.32 42.85
C LEU A 12 -11.32 29.23 41.82
N MET A 13 -11.45 28.75 40.58
CA MET A 13 -12.45 29.26 39.64
C MET A 13 -13.18 28.07 39.02
N ILE A 14 -14.43 27.93 39.47
CA ILE A 14 -15.47 27.11 38.85
C ILE A 14 -15.69 27.67 37.45
N GLY A 15 -15.29 26.89 36.43
CA GLY A 15 -15.61 27.14 35.03
C GLY A 15 -16.69 26.17 34.59
N SER A 16 -17.88 26.70 34.32
CA SER A 16 -19.04 26.08 33.67
C SER A 16 -18.69 25.33 32.37
N PRO A 17 -19.51 24.34 31.94
CA PRO A 17 -19.21 23.48 30.81
C PRO A 17 -19.02 24.31 29.56
N SER A 18 -17.84 24.22 28.97
CA SER A 18 -17.54 24.80 27.68
C SER A 18 -18.56 24.25 26.69
N SER A 19 -19.41 25.15 26.19
CA SER A 19 -20.35 24.90 25.12
C SER A 19 -19.61 24.21 23.98
N LEU A 20 -20.11 23.03 23.58
CA LEU A 20 -19.67 22.32 22.40
C LEU A 20 -19.72 23.30 21.21
N GLN A 21 -18.57 23.83 20.83
CA GLN A 21 -18.32 24.04 19.41
C GLN A 21 -18.49 22.66 18.78
N LEU A 22 -19.58 22.46 18.06
CA LEU A 22 -19.75 21.39 17.09
C LEU A 22 -18.68 21.58 16.00
N GLY A 23 -17.43 21.32 16.39
CA GLY A 23 -16.30 21.31 15.50
C GLY A 23 -16.50 20.15 14.54
N TYR A 24 -16.27 20.41 13.26
CA TYR A 24 -16.15 19.34 12.30
C TYR A 24 -15.13 18.34 12.85
N GLU A 25 -15.60 17.12 13.12
CA GLU A 25 -14.72 16.02 13.50
C GLU A 25 -13.99 15.66 12.21
N HIS A 26 -12.75 16.13 12.08
CA HIS A 26 -11.91 15.96 10.90
C HIS A 26 -11.33 14.54 10.85
N ILE A 27 -12.20 13.53 11.00
CA ILE A 27 -11.85 12.12 10.85
C ILE A 27 -12.47 11.56 9.59
N SER A 28 -11.64 10.87 8.81
CA SER A 28 -12.08 10.27 7.55
C SER A 28 -11.54 8.85 7.40
N LEU A 29 -12.32 8.00 6.73
CA LEU A 29 -11.86 6.71 6.22
C LEU A 29 -11.09 6.92 4.90
N PHE A 30 -9.91 6.31 4.82
CA PHE A 30 -9.16 6.12 3.60
C PHE A 30 -9.06 4.63 3.26
N VAL A 31 -9.26 4.31 2.00
CA VAL A 31 -9.08 2.97 1.44
C VAL A 31 -7.87 3.01 0.49
N ARG A 32 -6.88 2.15 0.73
CA ARG A 32 -5.69 2.09 -0.11
C ARG A 32 -5.44 0.67 -0.54
N VAL A 33 -4.82 0.51 -1.70
CA VAL A 33 -4.33 -0.79 -2.12
C VAL A 33 -3.25 -1.29 -1.15
N GLY A 34 -3.33 -2.56 -0.75
CA GLY A 34 -2.29 -3.22 0.02
C GLY A 34 -1.30 -3.91 -0.91
N GLU A 35 0.00 -3.65 -0.75
CA GLU A 35 1.10 -4.31 -1.49
C GLU A 35 0.83 -4.51 -3.00
N HIS A 36 0.62 -3.41 -3.75
CA HIS A 36 0.48 -3.44 -5.21
C HIS A 36 1.73 -2.92 -5.91
N PHE A 37 2.01 -3.50 -7.07
CA PHE A 37 3.05 -3.07 -7.99
C PHE A 37 2.41 -2.76 -9.33
N GLY A 38 2.82 -1.66 -9.95
CA GLY A 38 2.38 -1.29 -11.29
C GLY A 38 2.72 -2.38 -12.33
N THR A 39 2.37 -2.11 -13.58
CA THR A 39 2.58 -3.05 -14.68
C THR A 39 3.95 -2.82 -15.34
N VAL A 40 4.75 -3.87 -15.50
CA VAL A 40 6.10 -3.79 -16.12
C VAL A 40 6.10 -4.36 -17.53
N TYR A 41 5.51 -5.54 -17.70
CA TYR A 41 5.53 -6.32 -18.94
C TYR A 41 4.15 -6.53 -19.53
N THR A 42 3.12 -5.91 -18.97
CA THR A 42 1.74 -5.95 -19.46
C THR A 42 1.19 -4.53 -19.57
N SER A 43 0.08 -4.38 -20.29
CA SER A 43 -0.57 -3.07 -20.45
C SER A 43 -1.12 -2.55 -19.11
N PRO A 44 -1.24 -1.22 -18.95
CA PRO A 44 -1.87 -0.61 -17.78
C PRO A 44 -3.30 -1.17 -17.51
N PRO A 45 -3.86 -0.95 -16.30
CA PRO A 45 -5.22 -1.36 -16.00
C PRO A 45 -6.24 -0.84 -17.03
N ALA A 46 -7.21 -1.67 -17.41
CA ALA A 46 -8.24 -1.32 -18.37
C ALA A 46 -9.49 -0.69 -17.72
N GLY A 47 -10.32 -0.01 -18.52
CA GLY A 47 -11.70 0.34 -18.18
C GLY A 47 -11.91 1.15 -16.88
N GLY A 48 -10.95 2.00 -16.51
CA GLY A 48 -11.04 2.84 -15.31
C GLY A 48 -10.70 2.13 -14.00
N ALA A 49 -10.14 0.91 -14.06
CA ALA A 49 -9.50 0.29 -12.91
C ALA A 49 -8.23 1.05 -12.52
N ASP A 50 -7.92 1.06 -11.23
CA ASP A 50 -6.71 1.68 -10.69
C ASP A 50 -5.55 0.68 -10.63
N PHE A 51 -5.87 -0.62 -10.56
CA PHE A 51 -4.92 -1.69 -10.27
C PHE A 51 -5.18 -2.93 -11.13
N VAL A 52 -4.12 -3.65 -11.53
CA VAL A 52 -4.18 -5.01 -12.09
C VAL A 52 -3.82 -6.03 -11.01
N ILE A 53 -4.62 -7.09 -10.92
CA ILE A 53 -4.41 -8.26 -10.06
C ILE A 53 -4.50 -9.51 -10.94
N PHE A 54 -3.50 -10.37 -10.93
CA PHE A 54 -3.59 -11.66 -11.62
C PHE A 54 -4.35 -12.67 -10.77
N GLN A 55 -5.06 -13.58 -11.41
CA GLN A 55 -5.79 -14.64 -10.69
C GLN A 55 -4.84 -15.45 -9.80
N GLY A 56 -5.26 -15.65 -8.54
CA GLY A 56 -4.45 -16.28 -7.50
C GLY A 56 -3.60 -15.30 -6.69
N GLU A 57 -3.45 -14.06 -7.14
CA GLU A 57 -2.82 -13.02 -6.33
C GLU A 57 -3.76 -12.55 -5.20
N PRO A 58 -3.22 -12.26 -4.01
CA PRO A 58 -4.02 -11.78 -2.90
C PRO A 58 -4.51 -10.35 -3.14
N ILE A 59 -5.81 -10.11 -2.95
CA ILE A 59 -6.40 -8.78 -3.04
C ILE A 59 -6.31 -8.10 -1.67
N LYS A 60 -5.20 -7.42 -1.41
CA LYS A 60 -4.95 -6.74 -0.14
C LYS A 60 -5.43 -5.30 -0.16
N VAL A 61 -5.96 -4.84 0.95
CA VAL A 61 -6.44 -3.48 1.16
C VAL A 61 -5.92 -2.97 2.51
N GLU A 62 -5.50 -1.71 2.56
CA GLU A 62 -5.20 -1.00 3.81
C GLU A 62 -6.32 0.02 4.07
N LEU A 63 -6.96 -0.08 5.24
CA LEU A 63 -8.01 0.82 5.68
C LEU A 63 -7.44 1.70 6.79
N GLU A 64 -7.71 3.00 6.74
CA GLU A 64 -7.22 3.94 7.74
C GLU A 64 -8.32 4.89 8.20
N ILE A 65 -8.59 4.93 9.51
CA ILE A 65 -9.36 6.02 10.13
C ILE A 65 -8.36 7.08 10.53
N PHE A 66 -8.36 8.21 9.83
CA PHE A 66 -7.33 9.24 9.95
C PHE A 66 -7.90 10.54 10.49
N ASN A 67 -7.24 11.12 11.49
CA ASN A 67 -7.50 12.47 11.97
C ASN A 67 -6.72 13.49 11.13
N GLU A 68 -7.42 14.11 10.19
CA GLU A 68 -6.93 15.19 9.32
C GLU A 68 -6.89 16.55 10.03
N GLY A 69 -7.42 16.64 11.25
CA GLY A 69 -7.53 17.87 12.02
C GLY A 69 -6.24 18.31 12.71
N SER A 70 -6.32 19.48 13.34
CA SER A 70 -5.29 20.06 14.20
C SER A 70 -5.52 19.81 15.70
N LYS A 71 -6.62 19.15 16.05
CA LYS A 71 -7.02 18.80 17.43
C LYS A 71 -7.18 17.29 17.56
N GLU A 72 -7.17 16.79 18.79
CA GLU A 72 -7.52 15.39 19.05
C GLU A 72 -8.94 15.09 18.58
N ALA A 73 -9.14 13.87 18.09
CA ALA A 73 -10.43 13.35 17.71
C ALA A 73 -10.68 12.04 18.46
N VAL A 74 -11.95 11.68 18.68
CA VAL A 74 -12.31 10.42 19.33
C VAL A 74 -13.02 9.52 18.32
N VAL A 75 -12.53 8.29 18.20
CA VAL A 75 -13.18 7.20 17.48
C VAL A 75 -13.91 6.34 18.50
N VAL A 76 -15.24 6.27 18.37
CA VAL A 76 -16.10 5.43 19.20
C VAL A 76 -16.29 4.10 18.50
N THR A 77 -15.81 3.03 19.12
CA THR A 77 -15.91 1.67 18.58
C THR A 77 -17.21 0.99 18.95
N GLY A 78 -17.85 1.40 20.06
CA GLY A 78 -19.15 0.86 20.48
C GLY A 78 -19.13 -0.65 20.76
N GLY A 79 -17.99 -1.18 21.20
CA GLY A 79 -17.79 -2.62 21.43
C GLY A 79 -17.55 -3.44 20.16
N ILE A 80 -17.52 -2.81 18.99
CA ILE A 80 -17.18 -3.48 17.72
C ILE A 80 -15.71 -3.91 17.78
N ALA A 81 -15.45 -5.19 17.52
CA ALA A 81 -14.09 -5.70 17.41
C ALA A 81 -13.41 -5.17 16.13
N PRO A 82 -12.07 -5.02 16.11
CA PRO A 82 -11.36 -4.47 14.93
C PRO A 82 -11.68 -5.19 13.62
N LYS A 83 -11.80 -6.52 13.69
CA LYS A 83 -12.09 -7.39 12.54
C LYS A 83 -13.48 -7.13 11.91
N ASP A 84 -14.39 -6.55 12.68
CA ASP A 84 -15.79 -6.29 12.31
C ASP A 84 -16.03 -4.78 12.06
N ALA A 85 -14.99 -3.94 12.13
CA ALA A 85 -15.09 -2.48 12.10
C ALA A 85 -15.49 -1.90 10.73
N PHE A 86 -15.46 -2.70 9.66
CA PHE A 86 -15.67 -2.25 8.29
C PHE A 86 -16.63 -3.14 7.55
N HIS A 87 -17.35 -2.53 6.62
CA HIS A 87 -18.23 -3.24 5.71
C HIS A 87 -17.85 -2.94 4.26
N MET A 88 -17.88 -3.98 3.43
CA MET A 88 -17.57 -3.92 2.01
C MET A 88 -18.78 -4.35 1.18
N VAL A 89 -19.04 -3.63 0.09
CA VAL A 89 -20.10 -3.93 -0.88
C VAL A 89 -19.49 -4.08 -2.27
N VAL A 90 -19.90 -5.11 -2.99
CA VAL A 90 -19.57 -5.27 -4.41
C VAL A 90 -20.52 -4.42 -5.24
N VAL A 91 -19.99 -3.40 -5.89
CA VAL A 91 -20.73 -2.49 -6.79
C VAL A 91 -20.77 -3.06 -8.20
N GLU A 92 -19.63 -3.56 -8.67
CA GLU A 92 -19.46 -4.12 -10.01
C GLU A 92 -18.59 -5.38 -9.93
N ALA A 93 -18.95 -6.38 -10.74
CA ALA A 93 -18.18 -7.60 -10.94
C ALA A 93 -18.44 -8.16 -12.35
N PRO A 94 -17.50 -8.92 -12.93
CA PRO A 94 -17.61 -9.47 -14.29
C PRO A 94 -18.75 -10.49 -14.44
N MET A 95 -19.23 -10.66 -15.67
CA MET A 95 -20.24 -11.67 -16.02
C MET A 95 -19.59 -12.99 -16.53
N PRO A 96 -20.25 -14.16 -16.38
CA PRO A 96 -21.50 -14.35 -15.64
C PRO A 96 -21.26 -14.03 -14.16
N LYS A 97 -22.28 -13.48 -13.49
CA LYS A 97 -22.31 -13.43 -12.02
C LYS A 97 -22.25 -14.87 -11.52
N VAL A 98 -21.06 -15.45 -11.47
CA VAL A 98 -20.80 -16.58 -10.60
C VAL A 98 -21.31 -16.11 -9.24
N LYS A 99 -22.02 -16.96 -8.50
CA LYS A 99 -22.45 -16.66 -7.13
C LYS A 99 -21.24 -16.55 -6.18
N THR A 100 -20.09 -16.11 -6.66
CA THR A 100 -18.90 -15.89 -5.86
C THR A 100 -19.20 -14.79 -4.89
N ARG A 101 -19.18 -15.15 -3.61
CA ARG A 101 -19.38 -14.20 -2.53
C ARG A 101 -18.03 -13.61 -2.17
N LEU A 102 -17.86 -12.33 -2.45
CA LEU A 102 -16.74 -11.57 -1.91
C LEU A 102 -17.04 -11.13 -0.48
N SER A 103 -16.07 -11.29 0.40
CA SER A 103 -16.11 -10.76 1.76
C SER A 103 -14.80 -10.06 2.12
N LEU A 104 -14.86 -9.25 3.17
CA LEU A 104 -13.70 -8.54 3.69
C LEU A 104 -13.23 -9.21 4.98
N GLU A 105 -11.98 -9.66 4.99
CA GLU A 105 -11.30 -10.13 6.20
C GLU A 105 -10.39 -9.03 6.72
N VAL A 106 -10.72 -8.46 7.87
CA VAL A 106 -9.92 -7.42 8.51
C VAL A 106 -9.06 -8.03 9.62
N SER A 107 -7.78 -7.68 9.64
CA SER A 107 -6.85 -8.08 10.69
C SER A 107 -7.32 -7.58 12.06
N PRO A 108 -7.33 -8.42 13.10
CA PRO A 108 -7.64 -7.97 14.46
C PRO A 108 -6.54 -7.07 15.03
N SER A 109 -5.31 -7.14 14.50
CA SER A 109 -4.22 -6.26 14.88
C SER A 109 -4.36 -4.92 14.18
N VAL A 110 -4.44 -3.85 14.98
CA VAL A 110 -4.53 -2.45 14.55
C VAL A 110 -3.22 -1.75 14.88
N LYS A 111 -2.75 -0.92 13.96
CA LYS A 111 -1.60 -0.04 14.20
C LYS A 111 -2.07 1.40 14.37
N LEU A 112 -1.52 2.09 15.36
CA LEU A 112 -1.58 3.55 15.42
C LEU A 112 -0.42 4.11 14.60
N ARG A 113 -0.75 4.85 13.54
CA ARG A 113 0.21 5.68 12.81
C ARG A 113 0.23 7.07 13.40
N LEU A 114 1.42 7.51 13.78
CA LEU A 114 1.77 8.88 14.12
C LEU A 114 2.57 9.49 12.97
N THR A 115 2.87 10.79 13.04
CA THR A 115 3.65 11.50 12.01
C THR A 115 4.96 10.80 11.66
N ASN A 116 5.67 10.25 12.66
CA ASN A 116 7.01 9.67 12.50
C ASN A 116 7.13 8.24 13.05
N ALA A 117 6.03 7.56 13.33
CA ALA A 117 6.07 6.22 13.91
C ALA A 117 4.81 5.42 13.59
N GLU A 118 4.94 4.09 13.60
CA GLU A 118 3.80 3.17 13.67
C GLU A 118 4.02 2.22 14.84
N MET A 119 2.98 2.00 15.63
CA MET A 119 3.02 1.11 16.78
C MET A 119 1.72 0.35 16.96
N SER A 120 1.76 -0.77 17.69
CA SER A 120 0.55 -1.47 18.12
C SER A 120 -0.28 -0.57 19.03
N THR A 121 -1.60 -0.61 18.87
CA THR A 121 -2.52 0.16 19.72
C THR A 121 -3.39 -0.78 20.54
N HIS A 122 -3.74 -0.34 21.75
CA HIS A 122 -4.76 -1.01 22.54
C HIS A 122 -6.14 -0.68 21.94
N TRP A 123 -7.02 -1.69 21.83
CA TRP A 123 -8.38 -1.51 21.33
C TRP A 123 -9.34 -1.35 22.50
N SER A 124 -10.07 -0.23 22.52
CA SER A 124 -11.00 0.15 23.59
C SER A 124 -12.33 0.67 23.02
N GLU A 125 -13.32 0.89 23.87
CA GLU A 125 -14.64 1.43 23.46
C GLU A 125 -14.55 2.82 22.81
N GLN A 126 -13.54 3.60 23.23
CA GLN A 126 -13.20 4.90 22.65
C GLN A 126 -11.69 4.98 22.48
N ILE A 127 -11.25 5.53 21.36
CA ILE A 127 -9.85 5.69 21.02
C ILE A 127 -9.60 7.16 20.69
N VAL A 128 -8.69 7.79 21.43
CA VAL A 128 -8.26 9.17 21.16
C VAL A 128 -7.18 9.13 20.08
N LEU A 129 -7.43 9.85 18.99
CA LEU A 129 -6.49 10.05 17.90
C LEU A 129 -5.88 11.45 17.97
N PRO A 130 -4.56 11.56 18.19
CA PRO A 130 -3.84 12.81 18.03
C PRO A 130 -4.06 13.47 16.64
N PRO A 131 -3.81 14.78 16.51
CA PRO A 131 -3.77 15.44 15.20
C PRO A 131 -2.83 14.70 14.25
N GLN A 132 -3.22 14.58 12.97
CA GLN A 132 -2.39 13.95 11.93
C GLN A 132 -1.96 12.51 12.25
N SER A 133 -2.81 11.77 12.97
CA SER A 133 -2.61 10.34 13.29
C SER A 133 -3.77 9.48 12.80
N GLY A 134 -3.55 8.18 12.66
CA GLY A 134 -4.58 7.26 12.17
C GLY A 134 -4.52 5.84 12.72
N LEU A 135 -5.66 5.18 12.74
CA LEU A 135 -5.77 3.74 12.99
C LEU A 135 -5.71 2.99 11.67
N LYS A 136 -4.66 2.21 11.48
CA LYS A 136 -4.42 1.40 10.29
C LYS A 136 -4.82 -0.05 10.50
N PHE A 137 -5.57 -0.57 9.54
CA PHE A 137 -6.05 -1.93 9.48
C PHE A 137 -5.59 -2.55 8.18
N LYS A 138 -4.95 -3.71 8.27
CA LYS A 138 -4.72 -4.56 7.11
C LYS A 138 -5.97 -5.39 6.86
N ALA A 139 -6.37 -5.51 5.61
CA ALA A 139 -7.49 -6.32 5.22
C ALA A 139 -7.22 -7.07 3.91
N MET A 140 -8.00 -8.11 3.67
CA MET A 140 -7.98 -8.88 2.43
C MET A 140 -9.40 -9.06 1.92
N VAL A 141 -9.58 -8.88 0.61
CA VAL A 141 -10.81 -9.30 -0.06
C VAL A 141 -10.66 -10.78 -0.37
N VAL A 142 -11.56 -11.58 0.20
CA VAL A 142 -11.57 -13.03 0.03
C VAL A 142 -12.82 -13.46 -0.73
N SER A 143 -12.73 -14.65 -1.31
CA SER A 143 -13.73 -15.24 -2.18
C SER A 143 -13.96 -16.68 -1.74
N ASP A 144 -15.21 -17.14 -1.79
CA ASP A 144 -15.56 -18.56 -1.63
C ASP A 144 -15.20 -19.42 -2.86
N SER A 145 -14.88 -18.77 -3.99
CA SER A 145 -14.31 -19.40 -5.18
C SER A 145 -12.78 -19.35 -5.14
N GLU A 146 -12.13 -20.45 -5.54
CA GLU A 146 -10.67 -20.54 -5.71
C GLU A 146 -10.15 -19.56 -6.77
N ARG A 147 -10.95 -19.29 -7.82
CA ARG A 147 -10.56 -18.40 -8.93
C ARG A 147 -11.69 -17.42 -9.20
N LEU A 148 -11.38 -16.14 -9.08
CA LEU A 148 -12.32 -15.08 -9.44
C LEU A 148 -12.36 -14.89 -10.96
N PRO A 149 -13.54 -14.66 -11.57
CA PRO A 149 -13.65 -14.29 -12.99
C PRO A 149 -12.75 -13.11 -13.36
N THR A 150 -12.22 -13.12 -14.58
CA THR A 150 -11.45 -11.98 -15.11
C THR A 150 -12.37 -10.80 -15.43
N GLY A 151 -11.82 -9.60 -15.36
CA GLY A 151 -12.53 -8.34 -15.63
C GLY A 151 -12.50 -7.38 -14.46
N ILE A 152 -13.33 -6.35 -14.54
CA ILE A 152 -13.30 -5.22 -13.60
C ILE A 152 -14.20 -5.49 -12.40
N TYR A 153 -13.64 -5.22 -11.22
CA TYR A 153 -14.33 -5.23 -9.94
C TYR A 153 -14.32 -3.83 -9.36
N LYS A 154 -15.46 -3.44 -8.80
CA LYS A 154 -15.60 -2.19 -8.07
C LYS A 154 -16.18 -2.47 -6.70
N LEU A 155 -15.42 -2.17 -5.67
CA LEU A 155 -15.81 -2.39 -4.27
C LEU A 155 -15.99 -1.04 -3.57
N LYS A 156 -16.98 -0.96 -2.68
CA LYS A 156 -17.19 0.17 -1.79
C LYS A 156 -17.00 -0.23 -0.34
N PHE A 157 -16.33 0.61 0.45
CA PHE A 157 -16.02 0.38 1.86
C PHE A 157 -16.64 1.46 2.73
N ARG A 158 -17.09 1.07 3.93
CA ARG A 158 -17.55 2.01 4.95
C ARG A 158 -17.06 1.58 6.33
N SER A 159 -16.84 2.56 7.19
CA SER A 159 -16.61 2.35 8.62
C SER A 159 -17.94 2.06 9.32
N LEU A 160 -17.93 1.13 10.27
CA LEU A 160 -19.01 0.96 11.26
C LEU A 160 -18.71 1.70 12.57
N LEU A 161 -17.48 2.20 12.73
CA LEU A 161 -17.06 3.05 13.84
C LEU A 161 -17.66 4.45 13.70
N LYS A 162 -17.82 5.12 14.84
CA LYS A 162 -18.44 6.44 14.93
C LYS A 162 -17.47 7.49 15.44
N SER A 163 -17.80 8.74 15.23
CA SER A 163 -17.12 9.87 15.86
C SER A 163 -17.59 10.09 17.32
N ALA A 164 -16.98 11.03 18.03
CA ALA A 164 -17.38 11.39 19.40
C ALA A 164 -18.84 11.84 19.50
N SER A 165 -19.34 12.52 18.45
CA SER A 165 -20.73 12.94 18.32
C SER A 165 -21.70 11.82 17.91
N GLY A 166 -21.21 10.59 17.73
CA GLY A 166 -22.01 9.43 17.31
C GLY A 166 -22.33 9.40 15.82
N LYS A 167 -21.75 10.29 15.01
CA LYS A 167 -21.94 10.33 13.56
C LYS A 167 -21.11 9.27 12.85
N ASP A 168 -21.55 8.90 11.65
CA ASP A 168 -20.74 8.08 10.74
C ASP A 168 -19.44 8.79 10.39
N ILE A 169 -18.34 8.03 10.37
CA ILE A 169 -17.07 8.53 9.86
C ILE A 169 -17.14 8.57 8.33
N PRO A 170 -17.09 9.76 7.70
CA PRO A 170 -17.14 9.86 6.25
C PRO A 170 -15.91 9.23 5.62
N ALA A 171 -16.03 8.77 4.39
CA ALA A 171 -14.89 8.30 3.61
C ALA A 171 -14.36 9.42 2.72
N ASN A 172 -13.05 9.65 2.75
CA ASN A 172 -12.36 10.52 1.80
C ASN A 172 -12.34 9.86 0.40
N ASN A 173 -12.04 8.56 0.38
CA ASN A 173 -12.27 7.67 -0.75
C ASN A 173 -12.85 6.36 -0.19
N ASP A 174 -13.91 5.87 -0.82
CA ASP A 174 -14.61 4.65 -0.40
C ASP A 174 -14.53 3.54 -1.44
N THR A 175 -13.99 3.83 -2.63
CA THR A 175 -14.08 2.97 -3.79
C THR A 175 -12.71 2.39 -4.13
N PHE A 176 -12.66 1.08 -4.34
CA PHE A 176 -11.48 0.35 -4.78
C PHE A 176 -11.84 -0.37 -6.09
N THR A 177 -11.24 0.09 -7.19
CA THR A 177 -11.51 -0.46 -8.53
C THR A 177 -10.27 -1.18 -9.04
N PHE A 178 -10.40 -2.45 -9.41
CA PHE A 178 -9.29 -3.25 -9.89
C PHE A 178 -9.73 -4.21 -11.00
N GLU A 179 -8.79 -4.58 -11.85
CA GLU A 179 -8.96 -5.54 -12.92
C GLU A 179 -8.32 -6.88 -12.52
N ILE A 180 -9.08 -7.97 -12.64
CA ILE A 180 -8.53 -9.32 -12.54
C ILE A 180 -8.16 -9.84 -13.93
N ARG A 181 -6.91 -10.27 -14.10
CA ARG A 181 -6.42 -10.92 -15.34
C ARG A 181 -6.06 -12.39 -15.13
N ALA A 182 -6.26 -13.19 -16.17
CA ALA A 182 -5.70 -14.53 -16.24
C ALA A 182 -4.26 -14.48 -16.73
N VAL A 183 -3.49 -15.53 -16.45
CA VAL A 183 -2.15 -15.70 -17.03
C VAL A 183 -2.28 -16.49 -18.31
N GLU A 184 -2.30 -15.81 -19.46
CA GLU A 184 -2.56 -16.45 -20.75
C GLU A 184 -1.42 -16.20 -21.74
N THR A 185 -0.88 -15.00 -21.75
CA THR A 185 0.15 -14.59 -22.70
C THR A 185 1.56 -14.79 -22.18
N PHE A 186 2.55 -14.65 -23.06
CA PHE A 186 3.96 -14.63 -22.66
C PHE A 186 4.28 -13.45 -21.73
N GLU A 187 3.72 -12.28 -22.04
CA GLU A 187 3.83 -11.05 -21.27
C GLU A 187 3.27 -11.20 -19.85
N ASP A 188 2.10 -11.84 -19.71
CA ASP A 188 1.51 -12.12 -18.39
C ASP A 188 2.42 -13.00 -17.53
N ARG A 189 3.08 -13.99 -18.13
CA ARG A 189 4.02 -14.86 -17.40
C ARG A 189 5.24 -14.07 -16.90
N LEU A 190 5.78 -13.15 -17.70
CA LEU A 190 6.87 -12.29 -17.27
C LEU A 190 6.42 -11.34 -16.15
N GLU A 191 5.23 -10.77 -16.29
CA GLU A 191 4.64 -9.85 -15.30
C GLU A 191 4.42 -10.55 -13.95
N VAL A 192 3.84 -11.74 -13.94
CA VAL A 192 3.64 -12.50 -12.69
C VAL A 192 4.98 -12.84 -12.04
N LEU A 193 5.99 -13.26 -12.80
CA LEU A 193 7.32 -13.57 -12.24
C LEU A 193 8.00 -12.34 -11.61
N ILE A 194 7.92 -11.17 -12.25
CA ILE A 194 8.53 -9.95 -11.68
C ILE A 194 7.76 -9.46 -10.45
N ARG A 195 6.44 -9.62 -10.43
CA ARG A 195 5.59 -9.33 -9.26
C ARG A 195 5.90 -10.25 -8.09
N GLU A 196 5.98 -11.55 -8.33
CA GLU A 196 6.38 -12.55 -7.32
C GLU A 196 7.76 -12.23 -6.74
N ALA A 197 8.74 -11.96 -7.61
CA ALA A 197 10.07 -11.54 -7.18
C ALA A 197 10.02 -10.29 -6.30
N THR A 198 9.17 -9.32 -6.66
CA THR A 198 9.03 -8.06 -5.92
C THR A 198 8.39 -8.29 -4.56
N TRP A 199 7.34 -9.12 -4.45
CA TRP A 199 6.77 -9.50 -3.15
C TRP A 199 7.77 -10.22 -2.25
N LEU A 200 8.53 -11.15 -2.80
CA LEU A 200 9.56 -11.86 -2.05
C LEU A 200 10.64 -10.88 -1.57
N PHE A 201 11.05 -9.95 -2.44
CA PHE A 201 12.02 -8.92 -2.12
C PHE A 201 11.55 -8.01 -0.97
N VAL A 202 10.32 -7.47 -1.01
CA VAL A 202 9.80 -6.58 0.06
C VAL A 202 9.61 -7.31 1.39
N ARG A 203 9.53 -8.65 1.35
CA ARG A 203 9.49 -9.51 2.55
C ARG A 203 10.88 -9.99 2.96
N GLU A 204 11.94 -9.40 2.40
CA GLU A 204 13.34 -9.71 2.67
C GLU A 204 13.75 -11.16 2.35
N LYS A 205 12.92 -11.89 1.58
CA LYS A 205 13.18 -13.25 1.09
C LYS A 205 14.05 -13.21 -0.16
N TYR A 206 15.26 -12.69 -0.02
CA TYR A 206 16.12 -12.35 -1.15
C TYR A 206 16.50 -13.55 -2.03
N GLN A 207 16.73 -14.73 -1.44
CA GLN A 207 17.07 -15.93 -2.21
C GLN A 207 15.89 -16.41 -3.07
N GLU A 208 14.67 -16.39 -2.52
CA GLU A 208 13.46 -16.75 -3.26
C GLU A 208 13.19 -15.73 -4.38
N ALA A 209 13.39 -14.44 -4.11
CA ALA A 209 13.29 -13.38 -5.12
C ALA A 209 14.31 -13.57 -6.26
N GLU A 210 15.57 -13.86 -5.94
CA GLU A 210 16.61 -14.17 -6.94
C GLU A 210 16.23 -15.37 -7.82
N LYS A 211 15.59 -16.41 -7.24
CA LYS A 211 15.10 -17.56 -8.01
C LYS A 211 14.07 -17.14 -9.05
N LYS A 212 13.06 -16.35 -8.67
CA LYS A 212 12.03 -15.84 -9.59
C LYS A 212 12.59 -14.93 -10.67
N ILE A 213 13.57 -14.09 -10.32
CA ILE A 213 14.26 -13.25 -11.29
C ILE A 213 15.06 -14.10 -12.30
N ASN A 214 15.72 -15.17 -11.83
CA ASN A 214 16.45 -16.06 -12.73
C ASN A 214 15.49 -16.87 -13.63
N GLU A 215 14.34 -17.31 -13.12
CA GLU A 215 13.27 -17.91 -13.94
C GLU A 215 12.81 -16.95 -15.05
N LEU A 216 12.56 -15.68 -14.72
CA LEU A 216 12.20 -14.66 -15.70
C LEU A 216 13.31 -14.44 -16.74
N LEU A 217 14.57 -14.30 -16.31
CA LEU A 217 15.71 -14.08 -17.21
C LEU A 217 16.02 -15.28 -18.12
N LEU A 218 15.63 -16.50 -17.75
CA LEU A 218 15.69 -17.66 -18.64
C LEU A 218 14.68 -17.54 -19.79
N LEU A 219 13.50 -17.01 -19.51
CA LEU A 219 12.44 -16.80 -20.52
C LEU A 219 12.70 -15.55 -21.37
N TYR A 220 13.18 -14.48 -20.73
CA TYR A 220 13.38 -13.18 -21.34
C TYR A 220 14.70 -12.54 -20.86
N PRO A 221 15.83 -12.86 -21.53
CA PRO A 221 17.17 -12.41 -21.12
C PRO A 221 17.38 -10.90 -21.19
N ASN A 222 16.50 -10.15 -21.87
CA ASN A 222 16.59 -8.70 -22.05
C ASN A 222 15.74 -7.91 -21.06
N SER A 223 15.37 -8.50 -19.91
CA SER A 223 14.62 -7.82 -18.86
C SER A 223 15.47 -6.81 -18.07
N ALA A 224 15.34 -5.52 -18.38
CA ALA A 224 15.98 -4.44 -17.64
C ALA A 224 15.51 -4.40 -16.18
N ALA A 225 14.21 -4.62 -15.93
CA ALA A 225 13.64 -4.68 -14.59
C ALA A 225 14.29 -5.79 -13.74
N SER A 226 14.46 -6.99 -14.29
CA SER A 226 15.12 -8.11 -13.61
C SER A 226 16.57 -7.81 -13.25
N TYR A 227 17.34 -7.22 -14.17
CA TYR A 227 18.71 -6.81 -13.85
C TYR A 227 18.75 -5.68 -12.80
N GLY A 228 17.80 -4.75 -12.85
CA GLY A 228 17.62 -3.73 -11.82
C GLY A 228 17.37 -4.34 -10.43
N MET A 229 16.47 -5.32 -10.35
CA MET A 229 16.19 -6.05 -9.11
C MET A 229 17.38 -6.85 -8.61
N LYS A 230 18.12 -7.55 -9.49
CA LYS A 230 19.39 -8.22 -9.11
C LYS A 230 20.38 -7.23 -8.53
N GLY A 231 20.49 -6.04 -9.14
CA GLY A 231 21.33 -4.97 -8.63
C GLY A 231 20.93 -4.53 -7.23
N PHE A 232 19.62 -4.38 -6.99
CA PHE A 232 19.08 -4.00 -5.68
C PHE A 232 19.36 -5.06 -4.62
N ILE A 233 19.08 -6.33 -4.92
CA ILE A 233 19.32 -7.43 -3.99
C ILE A 233 20.81 -7.55 -3.65
N ALA A 234 21.69 -7.50 -4.66
CA ALA A 234 23.13 -7.56 -4.46
C ALA A 234 23.61 -6.39 -3.57
N ARG A 235 23.11 -5.18 -3.82
CA ARG A 235 23.43 -3.99 -3.01
C ARG A 235 23.02 -4.16 -1.55
N VAL A 236 21.78 -4.58 -1.29
CA VAL A 236 21.29 -4.80 0.09
C VAL A 236 22.10 -5.87 0.81
N ARG A 237 22.59 -6.88 0.08
CA ARG A 237 23.44 -7.95 0.62
C ARG A 237 24.94 -7.59 0.63
N GLY A 238 25.32 -6.33 0.41
CA GLY A 238 26.70 -5.85 0.45
C GLY A 238 27.58 -6.26 -0.73
N ARG A 239 27.02 -6.91 -1.77
CA ARG A 239 27.75 -7.35 -2.97
C ARG A 239 27.80 -6.24 -4.01
N LYS A 240 28.67 -5.26 -3.75
CA LYS A 240 28.73 -3.99 -4.48
C LYS A 240 29.09 -4.16 -5.97
N GLU A 241 30.06 -5.01 -6.30
CA GLU A 241 30.54 -5.22 -7.66
C GLU A 241 29.45 -5.89 -8.53
N GLU A 242 28.76 -6.88 -7.97
CA GLU A 242 27.60 -7.52 -8.60
C GLU A 242 26.47 -6.53 -8.84
N ALA A 243 26.19 -5.67 -7.86
CA ALA A 243 25.18 -4.63 -7.98
C ALA A 243 25.48 -3.68 -9.14
N VAL A 244 26.72 -3.19 -9.23
CA VAL A 244 27.17 -2.31 -10.32
C VAL A 244 27.03 -3.00 -11.68
N LYS A 245 27.45 -4.27 -11.80
CA LYS A 245 27.34 -5.04 -13.04
C LYS A 245 25.88 -5.17 -13.49
N ALA A 246 24.98 -5.51 -12.57
CA ALA A 246 23.56 -5.69 -12.86
C ALA A 246 22.88 -4.38 -13.25
N TYR A 247 23.13 -3.28 -12.52
CA TYR A 247 22.59 -1.97 -12.86
C TYR A 247 23.09 -1.44 -14.21
N LYS A 248 24.37 -1.68 -14.55
CA LYS A 248 24.90 -1.34 -15.89
C LYS A 248 24.17 -2.12 -16.98
N LYS A 249 23.95 -3.43 -16.79
CA LYS A 249 23.21 -4.25 -17.77
C LYS A 249 21.77 -3.76 -17.96
N ALA A 250 21.07 -3.40 -16.88
CA ALA A 250 19.74 -2.80 -16.97
C ALA A 250 19.75 -1.49 -17.76
N LEU A 251 20.70 -0.59 -17.45
CA LEU A 251 20.87 0.69 -18.14
C LEU A 251 21.16 0.50 -19.64
N ASP A 252 22.04 -0.43 -19.98
CA ASP A 252 22.40 -0.72 -21.37
C ASP A 252 21.19 -1.23 -22.15
N LEU A 253 20.38 -2.13 -21.58
CA LEU A 253 19.17 -2.66 -22.21
C LEU A 253 18.14 -1.56 -22.51
N LEU A 254 17.95 -0.61 -21.59
CA LEU A 254 17.04 0.52 -21.80
C LEU A 254 17.55 1.47 -22.89
N ARG A 255 18.82 1.85 -22.85
CA ARG A 255 19.42 2.78 -23.83
C ARG A 255 19.50 2.20 -25.23
N SER A 256 19.79 0.90 -25.33
CA SER A 256 19.84 0.19 -26.61
C SER A 256 18.45 -0.24 -27.10
N LYS A 257 17.38 0.04 -26.34
CA LYS A 257 16.00 -0.35 -26.63
C LYS A 257 15.79 -1.86 -26.81
N ASN A 258 16.60 -2.66 -26.12
CA ASN A 258 16.56 -4.12 -26.20
C ASN A 258 15.52 -4.76 -25.27
N ASP A 259 15.07 -4.07 -24.22
CA ASP A 259 13.92 -4.51 -23.43
C ASP A 259 12.61 -4.11 -24.14
N THR A 260 12.31 -4.78 -25.26
CA THR A 260 11.21 -4.40 -26.15
C THR A 260 9.83 -4.48 -25.49
N ILE A 261 9.61 -5.45 -24.58
CA ILE A 261 8.32 -5.64 -23.90
C ILE A 261 8.09 -4.56 -22.84
N TYR A 262 9.11 -4.24 -22.03
CA TYR A 262 8.97 -3.11 -21.10
C TYR A 262 8.72 -1.80 -21.86
N LEU A 263 9.47 -1.57 -22.94
CA LEU A 263 9.38 -0.34 -23.71
C LEU A 263 8.09 -0.20 -24.53
N SER A 264 7.35 -1.29 -24.79
CA SER A 264 6.04 -1.21 -25.43
C SER A 264 4.92 -0.78 -24.48
N HIS A 265 5.11 -0.97 -23.16
CA HIS A 265 4.11 -0.62 -22.14
C HIS A 265 4.47 0.63 -21.33
N ALA A 266 5.76 0.98 -21.26
CA ALA A 266 6.23 2.16 -20.56
C ALA A 266 6.22 3.42 -21.44
N SER A 267 5.86 4.56 -20.84
CA SER A 267 6.01 5.88 -21.46
C SER A 267 7.48 6.30 -21.51
N SER A 268 7.82 7.20 -22.43
CA SER A 268 9.19 7.75 -22.51
C SER A 268 9.63 8.44 -21.21
N VAL A 269 8.70 9.09 -20.50
CA VAL A 269 8.97 9.75 -19.22
C VAL A 269 9.34 8.74 -18.13
N GLU A 270 8.63 7.61 -18.05
CA GLU A 270 8.94 6.54 -17.10
C GLU A 270 10.32 5.92 -17.40
N VAL A 271 10.61 5.67 -18.68
CA VAL A 271 11.91 5.12 -19.10
C VAL A 271 13.05 6.05 -18.71
N GLU A 272 12.93 7.35 -19.00
CA GLU A 272 13.94 8.35 -18.62
C GLU A 272 14.09 8.47 -17.09
N HIS A 273 12.99 8.37 -16.35
CA HIS A 273 13.02 8.35 -14.88
C HIS A 273 13.80 7.14 -14.34
N VAL A 274 13.56 5.94 -14.88
CA VAL A 274 14.28 4.72 -14.49
C VAL A 274 15.77 4.84 -14.85
N ILE A 275 16.10 5.33 -16.05
CA ILE A 275 17.48 5.60 -16.46
C ILE A 275 18.18 6.57 -15.49
N GLY A 276 17.52 7.67 -15.13
CA GLY A 276 18.03 8.65 -14.17
C GLY A 276 18.31 8.04 -12.80
N THR A 277 17.40 7.20 -12.30
CA THR A 277 17.54 6.48 -11.03
C THR A 277 18.70 5.49 -11.05
N LEU A 278 18.87 4.73 -12.15
CA LEU A 278 20.00 3.81 -12.32
C LEU A 278 21.33 4.57 -12.34
N LEU A 279 21.42 5.69 -13.06
CA LEU A 279 22.62 6.54 -13.11
C LEU A 279 22.97 7.12 -11.74
N ALA A 280 21.98 7.60 -11.00
CA ALA A 280 22.18 8.11 -9.64
C ALA A 280 22.69 7.02 -8.69
N THR A 281 22.11 5.83 -8.77
CA THR A 281 22.51 4.66 -7.97
C THR A 281 23.93 4.20 -8.31
N LEU A 282 24.29 4.14 -9.60
CA LEU A 282 25.66 3.79 -10.02
C LEU A 282 26.69 4.81 -9.50
N ARG A 283 26.37 6.11 -9.56
CA ARG A 283 27.24 7.16 -9.01
C ARG A 283 27.42 7.05 -7.50
N SER A 284 26.36 6.74 -6.76
CA SER A 284 26.45 6.59 -5.30
C SER A 284 27.32 5.39 -4.91
N LEU A 285 27.17 4.26 -5.61
CA LEU A 285 28.02 3.09 -5.41
C LEU A 285 29.48 3.36 -5.76
N GLN A 286 29.78 4.15 -6.78
CA GLN A 286 31.18 4.49 -7.09
C GLN A 286 31.85 5.34 -6.00
N LYS A 287 31.08 6.21 -5.32
CA LYS A 287 31.58 7.11 -4.28
C LYS A 287 31.79 6.46 -2.91
N SER A 288 31.11 5.35 -2.61
CA SER A 288 31.22 4.65 -1.32
C SER A 288 32.48 3.77 -1.19
N LYS A 289 33.63 4.26 -1.67
CA LYS A 289 34.94 3.60 -1.48
C LYS A 289 35.48 3.88 -0.08
#